data_AF-X0WN49-F1
#
_entry.id   AF-X0WN49-F1
#
_cell.length_a   1.000
_cell.length_b   1.000
_cell.length_c   1.000
_cell.angle_alpha   90.00
_cell.angle_beta   90.00
_cell.angle_gamma   90.00
#
_symmetry.space_group_name_H-M   'P 1'
#
loop_
_entity.id
_entity.type
_entity.pdbx_description
1 polymer ?
#
loop_
_entity_poly.entity_id
_entity_poly.type
_entity_poly.pdbx_seq_one_letter_code
_entity_poly.pdbx_strand_id
1 'polypeptide(L)'
;MNRLKTVHIMRGVPGSGKSTVARSIACSYPGSFNSTDPEKGEWVTDYAIHSTDDLCMVDGEYQFDIELAGERHAQNLENFKDSLERGVPCVIVDNTNVKISQFAPYADAAQAAGYAVVFVEVAHPSLEVAVERNTHGVPE
;
A
#
# COMPACT_ATOMS: atom_id res chain seq x y z
N MET A 1 -27.24 -1.87 -1.15
CA MET A 1 -26.33 -2.49 -0.15
C MET A 1 -25.12 -1.59 -0.04
N ASN A 2 -24.80 -1.05 1.14
CA ASN A 2 -23.54 -0.34 1.33
C ASN A 2 -22.38 -1.33 1.15
N ARG A 3 -21.48 -1.02 0.23
CA ARG A 3 -20.30 -1.83 -0.02
C ARG A 3 -19.34 -1.69 1.16
N LEU A 4 -18.88 -2.81 1.71
CA LEU A 4 -17.92 -2.79 2.81
C LEU A 4 -16.60 -2.19 2.31
N LYS A 5 -16.12 -1.15 3.00
CA LYS A 5 -14.84 -0.52 2.72
C LYS A 5 -13.74 -1.22 3.51
N THR A 6 -12.63 -1.54 2.85
CA THR A 6 -11.56 -2.37 3.41
C THR A 6 -10.21 -1.73 3.23
N VAL A 7 -9.37 -1.81 4.27
CA VAL A 7 -7.95 -1.47 4.21
C VAL A 7 -7.12 -2.74 4.37
N HIS A 8 -6.24 -3.02 3.42
CA HIS A 8 -5.33 -4.16 3.46
C HIS A 8 -3.93 -3.69 3.81
N ILE A 9 -3.42 -4.07 4.99
CA ILE A 9 -2.07 -3.76 5.43
C ILE A 9 -1.19 -4.96 5.12
N MET A 10 -0.35 -4.83 4.10
CA MET A 10 0.61 -5.86 3.72
C MET A 10 1.72 -5.94 4.78
N ARG A 11 2.14 -7.15 5.15
CA ARG A 11 3.21 -7.39 6.12
C ARG A 11 4.13 -8.49 5.61
N GLY A 12 5.44 -8.24 5.63
CA GLY A 12 6.46 -9.20 5.18
C GLY A 12 7.78 -8.55 4.77
N VAL A 13 8.86 -9.32 4.82
CA VAL A 13 10.21 -8.85 4.46
C VAL A 13 10.31 -8.42 2.99
N PRO A 14 11.29 -7.56 2.62
CA PRO A 14 11.63 -7.31 1.22
C PRO A 14 11.81 -8.62 0.44
N GLY A 15 11.40 -8.64 -0.84
CA GLY A 15 11.47 -9.86 -1.68
C GLY A 15 10.40 -10.93 -1.40
N SER A 16 9.54 -10.79 -0.38
CA SER A 16 8.52 -11.81 -0.06
C SER A 16 7.34 -11.88 -1.03
N GLY A 17 7.20 -10.93 -1.95
CA GLY A 17 6.10 -10.89 -2.93
C GLY A 17 4.86 -10.09 -2.50
N LYS A 18 4.97 -9.23 -1.47
CA LYS A 18 3.89 -8.33 -1.03
C LYS A 18 3.26 -7.54 -2.16
N SER A 19 4.07 -6.86 -2.98
CA SER A 19 3.58 -6.05 -4.09
C SER A 19 2.83 -6.87 -5.13
N THR A 20 3.22 -8.13 -5.34
CA THR A 20 2.49 -9.06 -6.20
C THR A 20 1.10 -9.37 -5.63
N VAL A 21 1.03 -9.63 -4.33
CA VAL A 21 -0.25 -9.88 -3.64
C VAL A 21 -1.11 -8.61 -3.59
N ALA A 22 -0.53 -7.44 -3.31
CA ALA A 22 -1.20 -6.14 -3.30
C ALA A 22 -1.85 -5.85 -4.66
N ARG A 23 -1.10 -6.03 -5.76
CA ARG A 23 -1.65 -5.90 -7.12
C ARG A 23 -2.73 -6.93 -7.41
N SER A 24 -2.59 -8.16 -6.93
CA SER A 24 -3.62 -9.20 -7.11
C SER A 24 -4.93 -8.84 -6.38
N ILE A 25 -4.84 -8.31 -5.15
CA ILE A 25 -5.99 -7.81 -4.39
C ILE A 25 -6.64 -6.66 -5.15
N ALA A 26 -5.84 -5.69 -5.61
CA ALA A 26 -6.32 -4.56 -6.40
C ALA A 26 -7.07 -5.03 -7.66
N CYS A 27 -6.44 -5.83 -8.53
CA CYS A 27 -7.04 -6.31 -9.78
C CYS A 27 -8.26 -7.21 -9.59
N SER A 28 -8.34 -7.94 -8.47
CA SER A 28 -9.48 -8.82 -8.16
C SER A 28 -10.64 -8.06 -7.53
N TYR A 29 -10.45 -6.78 -7.17
CA TYR A 29 -11.50 -6.00 -6.54
C TYR A 29 -12.62 -5.71 -7.56
N PRO A 30 -13.92 -5.93 -7.23
CA PRO A 30 -14.98 -5.62 -8.18
C PRO A 30 -14.95 -4.14 -8.59
N GLY A 31 -15.14 -3.81 -9.86
CA GLY A 31 -15.02 -2.41 -10.33
C GLY A 31 -13.58 -1.89 -10.45
N SER A 32 -12.58 -2.79 -10.47
CA SER A 32 -11.18 -2.48 -10.86
C SER A 32 -11.04 -1.85 -12.26
N PHE A 33 -12.08 -1.99 -13.09
CA PHE A 33 -12.15 -1.29 -14.36
C PHE A 33 -12.76 0.08 -14.12
N ASN A 34 -11.90 1.09 -14.25
CA ASN A 34 -12.17 2.51 -14.30
C ASN A 34 -13.65 2.87 -14.54
N SER A 35 -14.26 3.53 -13.57
CA SER A 35 -15.50 4.27 -13.77
C SER A 35 -15.22 5.76 -13.68
N THR A 36 -15.69 6.53 -14.65
CA THR A 36 -15.74 7.98 -14.52
C THR A 36 -16.81 8.34 -13.49
N ASP A 37 -16.47 9.16 -12.50
CA ASP A 37 -17.49 9.79 -11.66
C ASP A 37 -18.37 10.66 -12.58
N PRO A 38 -19.66 10.34 -12.74
CA PRO A 38 -20.52 11.07 -13.67
C PRO A 38 -20.80 12.52 -13.22
N GLU A 39 -20.56 12.86 -11.95
CA GLU A 39 -20.71 14.23 -11.42
C GLU A 39 -19.41 15.03 -11.46
N LYS A 40 -18.24 14.37 -11.33
CA LYS A 40 -16.94 15.04 -11.25
C LYS A 40 -16.06 14.93 -12.50
N GLY A 41 -16.39 14.01 -13.42
CA GLY A 41 -15.60 13.77 -14.64
C GLY A 41 -14.21 13.20 -14.38
N GLU A 42 -13.90 12.78 -13.15
CA GLU A 42 -12.61 12.21 -12.77
C GLU A 42 -12.62 10.69 -12.89
N TRP A 43 -11.46 10.13 -13.24
CA TRP A 43 -11.22 8.69 -13.20
C TRP A 43 -11.22 8.26 -11.73
N VAL A 44 -12.21 7.45 -11.34
CA VAL A 44 -12.26 6.85 -10.01
C VAL A 44 -11.95 5.37 -10.16
N THR A 45 -10.90 4.94 -9.47
CA THR A 45 -10.62 3.52 -9.25
C THR A 45 -11.25 3.12 -7.93
N ASP A 46 -11.89 1.94 -7.90
CA ASP A 46 -12.42 1.38 -6.66
C ASP A 46 -11.33 0.94 -5.66
N TYR A 47 -10.06 1.10 -6.03
CA TYR A 47 -8.91 0.80 -5.20
C TYR A 47 -7.80 1.87 -5.26
N ALA A 48 -6.96 1.90 -4.22
CA ALA A 48 -5.71 2.66 -4.16
C ALA A 48 -4.61 1.83 -3.49
N ILE A 49 -3.37 1.90 -4.00
CA ILE A 49 -2.19 1.27 -3.41
C ILE A 49 -1.24 2.37 -2.95
N HIS A 50 -0.77 2.28 -1.71
CA HIS A 50 0.15 3.22 -1.08
C HIS A 50 1.42 2.48 -0.67
N SER A 51 2.54 2.81 -1.31
CA SER A 51 3.87 2.27 -1.05
C SER A 51 4.84 3.44 -0.84
N THR A 52 5.68 3.34 0.19
CA THR A 52 6.75 4.33 0.37
C THR A 52 7.81 4.20 -0.74
N ASP A 53 8.04 3.00 -1.26
CA ASP A 53 9.02 2.77 -2.32
C ASP A 53 8.61 3.47 -3.62
N ASP A 54 7.31 3.60 -3.91
CA ASP A 54 6.82 4.33 -5.09
C ASP A 54 7.19 5.82 -5.01
N LEU A 55 7.31 6.39 -3.80
CA LEU A 55 7.76 7.77 -3.59
C LEU A 55 9.27 7.94 -3.71
N CYS A 56 10.02 6.83 -3.72
CA CYS A 56 11.47 6.78 -3.93
C CYS A 56 11.84 6.49 -5.39
N MET A 57 10.86 6.24 -6.27
CA MET A 57 11.12 6.05 -7.71
C MET A 57 11.23 7.41 -8.41
N VAL A 58 12.39 7.69 -9.01
CA VAL A 58 12.64 8.89 -9.81
C VAL A 58 13.12 8.46 -11.19
N ASP A 59 12.41 8.87 -12.25
CA ASP A 59 12.70 8.50 -13.64
C ASP A 59 12.88 6.99 -13.89
N GLY A 60 12.16 6.16 -13.12
CA GLY A 60 12.20 4.69 -13.22
C GLY A 60 13.32 4.02 -12.42
N GLU A 61 14.12 4.80 -11.69
CA GLU A 61 15.18 4.30 -10.82
C GLU A 61 14.82 4.47 -9.35
N TYR A 62 15.16 3.47 -8.53
CA TYR A 62 14.95 3.53 -7.09
C TYR A 62 16.05 4.36 -6.43
N GLN A 63 15.67 5.50 -5.84
CA GLN A 63 16.57 6.44 -5.18
C GLN A 63 16.17 6.60 -3.71
N PHE A 64 16.68 5.70 -2.86
CA PHE A 64 16.49 5.81 -1.42
C PHE A 64 17.48 6.81 -0.81
N ASP A 65 16.94 7.81 -0.14
CA ASP A 65 17.70 8.76 0.67
C ASP A 65 17.22 8.64 2.12
N ILE A 66 18.15 8.31 3.02
CA ILE A 66 17.86 8.14 4.44
C ILE A 66 17.44 9.44 5.11
N GLU A 67 17.92 10.59 4.63
CA GLU A 67 17.54 11.91 5.15
C GLU A 67 16.07 12.23 4.81
N LEU A 68 15.58 11.72 3.67
CA LEU A 68 14.20 11.89 3.23
C LEU A 68 13.27 10.78 3.71
N ALA A 69 13.78 9.66 4.25
CA ALA A 69 12.96 8.50 4.60
C ALA A 69 11.78 8.85 5.52
N GLY A 70 11.99 9.73 6.51
CA GLY A 70 10.93 10.21 7.40
C GLY A 70 9.84 11.00 6.65
N GLU A 71 10.24 11.88 5.74
CA GLU A 71 9.33 12.66 4.91
C GLU A 71 8.53 11.76 3.97
N ARG A 72 9.18 10.79 3.32
CA ARG A 72 8.51 9.83 2.42
C ARG A 72 7.49 8.98 3.15
N HIS A 73 7.78 8.54 4.38
CA HIS A 73 6.80 7.83 5.20
C HIS A 73 5.61 8.74 5.60
N ALA A 74 5.87 10.00 5.96
CA ALA A 74 4.81 10.95 6.28
C ALA A 74 3.91 11.23 5.08
N GLN A 75 4.50 11.47 3.89
CA GLN A 75 3.75 11.68 2.66
C GLN A 75 2.91 10.46 2.27
N ASN A 76 3.45 9.25 2.41
CA ASN A 76 2.69 8.04 2.12
C ASN A 76 1.48 7.88 3.07
N LEU A 77 1.61 8.28 4.33
CA LEU A 77 0.50 8.27 5.28
C LEU A 77 -0.55 9.34 4.95
N GLU A 78 -0.13 10.52 4.48
CA GLU A 78 -1.03 11.58 4.02
C GLU A 78 -1.83 11.13 2.79
N ASN A 79 -1.17 10.64 1.75
CA ASN A 79 -1.81 10.11 0.54
C ASN A 79 -2.82 8.99 0.86
N PHE A 80 -2.47 8.15 1.84
CA PHE A 80 -3.35 7.10 2.35
C PHE A 80 -4.61 7.69 2.99
N LYS A 81 -4.47 8.70 3.86
CA LYS A 81 -5.62 9.37 4.51
C LYS A 81 -6.52 10.05 3.48
N ASP A 82 -5.95 10.70 2.47
CA ASP A 82 -6.73 11.31 1.37
C ASP A 82 -7.60 10.27 0.65
N SER A 83 -7.09 9.05 0.47
CA SER A 83 -7.88 7.95 -0.12
C SER A 83 -9.03 7.51 0.81
N LEU A 84 -8.80 7.51 2.12
CA LEU A 84 -9.85 7.20 3.10
C LEU A 84 -10.96 8.27 3.08
N GLU A 85 -10.57 9.55 3.04
CA GLU A 85 -11.48 10.71 3.00
C GLU A 85 -12.32 10.75 1.71
N ARG A 86 -11.69 10.44 0.57
CA ARG A 86 -12.38 10.25 -0.72
C ARG A 86 -13.32 9.05 -0.74
N GLY A 87 -13.25 8.18 0.27
CA GLY A 87 -14.13 7.01 0.38
C GLY A 87 -13.76 5.86 -0.56
N VAL A 88 -12.49 5.77 -0.98
CA VAL A 88 -12.00 4.70 -1.88
C VAL A 88 -12.32 3.33 -1.27
N PRO A 89 -13.10 2.45 -1.93
CA PRO A 89 -13.58 1.23 -1.29
C PRO A 89 -12.49 0.23 -0.86
N CYS A 90 -11.40 0.10 -1.61
CA CYS A 90 -10.26 -0.77 -1.29
C CYS A 90 -8.96 0.02 -1.20
N VAL A 91 -8.40 0.17 -0.01
CA VAL A 91 -7.10 0.85 0.15
C VAL A 91 -6.06 -0.17 0.60
N ILE A 92 -4.88 -0.18 -0.02
CA ILE A 92 -3.84 -1.17 0.22
C ILE A 92 -2.57 -0.44 0.65
N VAL A 93 -1.96 -0.83 1.76
CA VAL A 93 -0.67 -0.32 2.24
C VAL A 93 0.39 -1.37 1.95
N ASP A 94 1.14 -1.18 0.87
CA ASP A 94 2.17 -2.11 0.39
C ASP A 94 3.55 -1.71 0.93
N ASN A 95 3.74 -1.90 2.23
CA ASN A 95 5.01 -1.67 2.92
C ASN A 95 5.43 -2.94 3.68
N THR A 96 6.66 -2.95 4.21
CA THR A 96 7.16 -4.09 5.00
C THR A 96 6.36 -4.32 6.28
N ASN A 97 5.98 -3.23 6.97
CA ASN A 97 5.07 -3.22 8.14
C ASN A 97 5.37 -4.32 9.17
N VAL A 98 6.66 -4.56 9.42
CA VAL A 98 7.11 -5.62 10.33
C VAL A 98 6.90 -5.19 11.78
N LYS A 99 7.09 -3.89 12.08
CA LYS A 99 6.93 -3.31 13.42
C LYS A 99 5.55 -2.67 13.59
N ILE A 100 4.99 -2.77 14.80
CA ILE A 100 3.70 -2.13 15.17
C ILE A 100 3.73 -0.63 14.86
N SER A 101 4.82 0.06 15.20
CA SER A 101 4.97 1.49 14.94
C SER A 101 4.90 1.88 13.47
N GLN A 102 5.13 0.94 12.53
CA GLN A 102 5.05 1.19 11.10
C GLN A 102 3.61 1.12 10.58
N PHE A 103 2.80 0.19 11.09
CA PHE A 103 1.43 0.01 10.59
C PHE A 103 0.33 0.63 11.46
N ALA A 104 0.60 0.90 12.75
CA ALA A 104 -0.40 1.47 13.66
C ALA A 104 -1.03 2.77 13.14
N PRO A 105 -0.27 3.75 12.59
CA PRO A 105 -0.87 4.98 12.06
C PRO A 105 -1.88 4.73 10.93
N TYR A 106 -1.64 3.72 10.09
CA TYR A 106 -2.55 3.32 9.02
C TYR A 106 -3.80 2.63 9.56
N ALA A 107 -3.62 1.71 10.52
CA ALA A 107 -4.72 0.98 11.15
C ALA A 107 -5.65 1.93 11.91
N ASP A 108 -5.10 2.86 12.70
CA ASP A 108 -5.85 3.83 13.49
C ASP A 108 -6.66 4.77 12.58
N ALA A 109 -6.03 5.29 11.51
CA ALA A 109 -6.71 6.15 10.54
C ALA A 109 -7.83 5.40 9.79
N ALA A 110 -7.60 4.15 9.38
CA ALA A 110 -8.61 3.32 8.73
C ALA A 110 -9.82 3.06 9.63
N GLN A 111 -9.57 2.69 10.89
CA GLN A 111 -10.64 2.45 11.88
C GLN A 111 -11.44 3.72 12.14
N ALA A 112 -10.78 4.87 12.31
CA ALA A 112 -11.42 6.16 12.49
C ALA A 112 -12.31 6.54 11.29
N ALA A 113 -11.92 6.16 10.07
CA ALA A 113 -12.68 6.37 8.85
C ALA A 113 -13.77 5.30 8.58
N GLY A 114 -13.95 4.33 9.49
CA GLY A 114 -14.97 3.28 9.40
C GLY A 114 -14.65 2.15 8.42
N TYR A 115 -13.37 1.91 8.13
CA TYR A 115 -12.92 0.81 7.28
C TYR A 115 -12.68 -0.46 8.10
N ALA A 116 -12.97 -1.62 7.51
CA ALA A 116 -12.50 -2.90 8.04
C ALA A 116 -11.01 -3.06 7.72
N VAL A 117 -10.18 -3.25 8.76
CA VAL A 117 -8.73 -3.44 8.60
C VAL A 117 -8.41 -4.93 8.48
N VAL A 118 -7.68 -5.30 7.43
CA VAL A 118 -7.23 -6.65 7.13
C VAL A 118 -5.71 -6.66 7.09
N PHE A 119 -5.09 -7.45 7.96
CA PHE A 119 -3.64 -7.71 7.89
C PHE A 119 -3.37 -8.86 6.92
N VAL A 120 -2.49 -8.63 5.95
CA VAL A 120 -2.10 -9.63 4.95
C VAL A 120 -0.64 -9.99 5.17
N GLU A 121 -0.40 -11.11 5.84
CA GLU A 121 0.96 -11.62 6.08
C GLU A 121 1.39 -12.51 4.92
N VAL A 122 2.47 -12.11 4.23
CA VAL A 122 3.05 -12.92 3.15
C VAL A 122 4.19 -13.75 3.72
N ALA A 123 4.10 -15.07 3.57
CA ALA A 123 5.10 -16.00 4.07
C ALA A 123 6.51 -15.65 3.59
N HIS A 124 7.50 -15.86 4.45
CA HIS A 124 8.89 -15.60 4.12
C HIS A 124 9.35 -16.65 3.10
N PRO A 125 9.84 -16.25 1.91
CA PRO A 125 10.60 -17.17 1.09
C PRO A 125 11.91 -17.54 1.81
N SER A 126 12.63 -18.55 1.31
CA SER A 126 13.99 -18.80 1.80
C SER A 126 14.84 -17.52 1.67
N LEU A 127 15.83 -17.35 2.56
CA LEU A 127 16.73 -16.18 2.55
C LEU A 127 17.36 -15.97 1.16
N GLU A 128 17.78 -17.06 0.53
CA GLU A 128 18.36 -17.09 -0.82
C GLU A 128 17.41 -16.49 -1.87
N VAL A 129 16.12 -16.84 -1.81
CA VAL A 129 15.08 -16.31 -2.71
C VAL A 129 14.73 -14.86 -2.37
N ALA A 130 14.79 -14.47 -1.09
CA ALA A 130 14.56 -13.09 -0.67
C ALA A 130 15.66 -12.15 -1.19
N VAL A 131 16.92 -12.59 -1.09
CA VAL A 131 18.09 -11.84 -1.57
C VAL A 131 18.09 -11.73 -3.09
N GLU A 132 17.84 -12.84 -3.82
CA GLU A 132 17.75 -12.82 -5.29
C GLU A 132 16.66 -11.86 -5.79
N ARG A 133 15.56 -11.75 -5.05
CA ARG A 133 14.43 -10.87 -5.39
C ARG A 133 14.54 -9.46 -4.82
N ASN A 134 15.60 -9.14 -4.07
CA ASN A 134 15.80 -7.81 -3.49
C ASN A 134 16.28 -6.85 -4.58
N THR A 135 15.33 -6.22 -5.27
CA THR A 135 15.61 -5.23 -6.32
C THR A 135 16.06 -3.86 -5.79
N HIS A 136 16.04 -3.67 -4.47
CA HIS A 136 16.24 -2.36 -3.83
C HIS A 136 17.60 -2.21 -3.14
N GLY A 137 18.44 -3.26 -3.15
CA GLY A 137 19.80 -3.20 -2.60
C GLY A 137 19.87 -2.97 -1.09
N VAL A 138 18.78 -3.21 -0.35
CA VAL A 138 18.76 -3.09 1.11
C VAL A 138 19.79 -4.05 1.70
N PRO A 139 20.77 -3.57 2.51
CA PRO A 139 21.77 -4.43 3.13
C PRO A 139 21.15 -5.49 4.05
N GLU A 140 21.84 -6.63 4.21
CA GLU A 140 21.50 -7.69 5.18
C GLU A 140 21.34 -7.17 6.62
#